data_AF-A0A2M7NP75-F1
#
_entry.id   AF-A0A2M7NP75-F1
#
_cell.length_a   1.000
_cell.length_b   1.000
_cell.length_c   1.000
_cell.angle_alpha   90.00
_cell.angle_beta   90.00
_cell.angle_gamma   90.00
#
_symmetry.space_group_name_H-M   'P 1'
#
loop_
_entity.id
_entity.type
_entity.pdbx_description
1 polymer ?
#
loop_
_entity_poly.entity_id
_entity_poly.type
_entity_poly.pdbx_seq_one_letter_code
_entity_poly.pdbx_strand_id
1 'polypeptide(L)'
;MIKFFQKIRQKLVIEDKTSKYFKYAIGEIILVVIGILIALSINTWNEKRKQKDTLLGIYQIIKEDITTDIVEINDFIDEFEKSRKPAFETVLKGNLSKEDFQKHPEYLSVLNGFKDFAINQRGFELLKNQSNEMSIGKQNLASKINLFYNKHLIEINISTLEIMREFVYNMNEHKQFPWFSSFLLHKETEGAIDFIMNNPLEKNRIATYYLVYQIYVNELQEFKKNGETIIKEINSIH
;
A
#
# COMPACT_ATOMS: atom_id res chain seq x y z
N MET A 1 -18.64 -34.48 -45.47
CA MET A 1 -19.95 -34.19 -44.85
C MET A 1 -20.89 -33.39 -45.77
N ILE A 2 -20.47 -32.27 -46.37
CA ILE A 2 -21.31 -31.45 -47.28
C ILE A 2 -22.00 -32.24 -48.42
N LYS A 3 -21.28 -33.19 -49.06
CA LYS A 3 -21.84 -34.00 -50.17
C LYS A 3 -22.93 -34.99 -49.75
N PHE A 4 -22.94 -35.41 -48.49
CA PHE A 4 -23.93 -36.35 -47.95
C PHE A 4 -25.25 -35.63 -47.65
N PHE A 5 -25.16 -34.46 -47.00
CA PHE A 5 -26.31 -33.59 -46.78
C PHE A 5 -26.90 -33.05 -48.09
N GLN A 6 -26.09 -32.76 -49.12
CA GLN A 6 -26.58 -32.37 -50.46
C GLN A 6 -27.44 -33.46 -51.14
N LYS A 7 -27.03 -34.73 -51.09
CA LYS A 7 -27.79 -35.83 -51.70
C LYS A 7 -29.14 -36.08 -51.01
N ILE A 8 -29.18 -35.92 -49.68
CA ILE A 8 -30.43 -36.03 -48.90
C ILE A 8 -31.37 -34.85 -49.22
N ARG A 9 -30.82 -33.66 -49.41
CA ARG A 9 -31.54 -32.45 -49.84
C ARG A 9 -32.27 -32.65 -51.17
N GLN A 10 -31.58 -33.17 -52.17
CA GLN A 10 -32.15 -33.42 -53.49
C GLN A 10 -33.29 -34.46 -53.44
N LYS A 11 -33.15 -35.52 -52.65
CA LYS A 11 -34.18 -36.57 -52.52
C LYS A 11 -35.46 -36.09 -51.83
N LEU A 12 -35.36 -35.21 -50.83
CA LEU A 12 -36.51 -34.72 -50.06
C LEU A 12 -37.33 -33.63 -50.77
N VAL A 13 -36.71 -32.88 -51.68
CA VAL A 13 -37.38 -31.83 -52.49
C VAL A 13 -38.19 -32.44 -53.64
N ILE A 14 -37.78 -33.61 -54.16
CA ILE A 14 -38.48 -34.31 -55.27
C ILE A 14 -39.75 -35.04 -54.79
N GLU A 15 -39.87 -35.37 -53.50
CA GLU A 15 -40.97 -36.20 -52.96
C GLU A 15 -42.17 -35.42 -52.35
N ASP A 16 -42.30 -34.11 -52.55
CA ASP A 16 -43.40 -33.28 -51.98
C ASP A 16 -43.46 -33.29 -50.43
N LYS A 17 -42.35 -33.68 -49.77
CA LYS A 17 -42.22 -33.81 -48.31
C LYS A 17 -41.62 -32.56 -47.65
N THR A 18 -42.11 -31.38 -48.04
CA THR A 18 -41.67 -30.07 -47.50
C THR A 18 -41.69 -30.02 -45.96
N SER A 19 -42.71 -30.63 -45.32
CA SER A 19 -42.80 -30.75 -43.86
C SER A 19 -41.65 -31.55 -43.22
N LYS A 20 -41.18 -32.63 -43.86
CA LYS A 20 -40.03 -33.40 -43.35
C LYS A 20 -38.73 -32.61 -43.52
N TYR A 21 -38.56 -31.95 -44.66
CA TYR A 21 -37.40 -31.09 -44.93
C TYR A 21 -37.28 -29.95 -43.91
N PHE A 22 -38.39 -29.30 -43.56
CA PHE A 22 -38.40 -28.23 -42.57
C PHE A 22 -37.97 -28.70 -41.17
N LYS A 23 -38.43 -29.89 -40.74
CA LYS A 23 -38.01 -30.51 -39.47
C LYS A 23 -36.50 -30.82 -39.43
N TYR A 24 -35.94 -31.30 -40.54
CA TYR A 24 -34.49 -31.56 -40.63
C TYR A 24 -33.67 -30.27 -40.63
N ALA A 25 -34.09 -29.24 -41.37
CA ALA A 25 -33.40 -27.94 -41.40
C ALA A 25 -33.42 -27.24 -40.02
N ILE A 26 -34.53 -27.33 -39.28
CA ILE A 26 -34.61 -26.85 -37.89
C ILE A 26 -33.64 -27.61 -36.99
N GLY A 27 -33.56 -28.94 -37.12
CA GLY A 27 -32.62 -29.76 -36.36
C GLY A 27 -31.16 -29.37 -36.63
N GLU A 28 -30.81 -29.08 -37.89
CA GLU A 28 -29.46 -28.63 -38.28
C GLU A 28 -29.14 -27.24 -37.69
N ILE A 29 -30.08 -26.29 -37.73
CA ILE A 29 -29.91 -24.97 -37.11
C ILE A 29 -29.72 -25.10 -35.60
N ILE A 30 -30.53 -25.92 -34.91
CA ILE A 30 -30.40 -26.14 -33.46
C ILE A 30 -29.02 -26.73 -33.12
N LEU A 31 -28.54 -27.72 -33.89
CA LEU A 31 -27.22 -28.32 -33.70
C LEU A 31 -26.09 -27.29 -33.90
N VAL A 32 -26.19 -26.44 -34.93
CA VAL A 32 -25.21 -25.36 -35.17
C VAL A 32 -25.22 -24.34 -34.02
N VAL A 33 -26.41 -23.94 -33.56
CA VAL A 33 -26.55 -22.99 -32.43
C VAL A 33 -25.95 -23.57 -31.15
N ILE A 34 -26.21 -24.84 -30.83
CA ILE A 34 -25.58 -25.52 -29.68
C ILE A 34 -24.05 -25.53 -29.84
N GLY A 35 -23.54 -25.82 -31.04
CA GLY A 35 -22.10 -25.77 -31.32
C GLY A 35 -21.49 -24.39 -31.05
N ILE A 36 -22.13 -23.32 -31.52
CA ILE A 36 -21.68 -21.94 -31.29
C ILE A 36 -21.73 -21.58 -29.80
N LEU A 37 -22.81 -21.93 -29.10
CA LEU A 37 -22.97 -21.65 -27.67
C LEU A 37 -21.91 -22.38 -26.83
N ILE A 38 -21.58 -23.63 -27.16
CA ILE A 38 -20.49 -24.37 -26.49
C ILE A 38 -19.15 -23.69 -26.77
N ALA A 39 -18.86 -23.33 -28.03
CA ALA A 39 -17.61 -22.65 -28.38
C ALA A 39 -17.46 -21.32 -27.62
N LEU A 40 -18.53 -20.52 -27.58
CA LEU A 40 -18.56 -19.26 -26.84
C LEU A 40 -18.36 -19.50 -25.33
N SER A 41 -19.04 -20.49 -24.77
CA SER A 41 -18.94 -20.82 -23.34
C SER A 41 -17.53 -21.26 -22.95
N ILE A 42 -16.86 -22.09 -23.77
CA ILE A 42 -15.47 -22.50 -23.56
C ILE A 42 -14.54 -21.28 -23.62
N ASN A 43 -14.72 -20.41 -24.61
CA ASN A 43 -13.91 -19.21 -24.74
C ASN A 43 -14.07 -18.29 -23.51
N THR A 44 -15.31 -17.99 -23.12
CA THR A 44 -15.61 -17.18 -21.92
C THR A 44 -15.07 -17.81 -20.64
N TRP A 45 -15.12 -19.13 -20.51
CA TRP A 45 -14.54 -19.82 -19.34
C TRP A 45 -13.02 -19.69 -19.30
N ASN A 46 -12.34 -19.87 -20.44
CA ASN A 46 -10.89 -19.69 -20.54
C ASN A 46 -10.46 -18.24 -20.25
N GLU A 47 -11.21 -17.25 -20.74
CA GLU A 47 -10.99 -15.83 -20.42
C GLU A 47 -11.15 -15.55 -18.93
N LYS A 48 -12.23 -16.02 -18.29
CA LYS A 48 -12.43 -15.88 -16.84
C LYS A 48 -11.34 -16.54 -16.03
N ARG A 49 -10.84 -17.72 -16.46
CA ARG A 49 -9.72 -18.40 -15.82
C ARG A 49 -8.46 -17.53 -15.88
N LYS A 50 -8.10 -17.04 -17.06
CA LYS A 50 -6.93 -16.15 -17.24
C LYS A 50 -7.03 -14.89 -16.39
N GLN A 51 -8.20 -14.24 -16.35
CA GLN A 51 -8.44 -13.07 -15.50
C GLN A 51 -8.24 -13.39 -14.02
N LYS A 52 -8.73 -14.55 -13.56
CA LYS A 52 -8.53 -15.00 -12.17
C LYS A 52 -7.04 -15.23 -11.89
N ASP A 53 -6.32 -15.91 -12.76
CA ASP A 53 -4.89 -16.21 -12.58
C ASP A 53 -4.05 -14.92 -12.52
N THR A 54 -4.34 -13.95 -13.39
CA THR A 54 -3.73 -12.61 -13.35
C THR A 54 -4.00 -11.91 -12.01
N LEU A 55 -5.26 -11.91 -11.54
CA LEU A 55 -5.63 -11.27 -10.28
C LEU A 55 -4.93 -11.91 -9.07
N LEU A 56 -4.78 -13.23 -9.06
CA LEU A 56 -4.02 -13.94 -8.01
C LEU A 56 -2.54 -13.56 -8.03
N GLY A 57 -1.94 -13.42 -9.22
CA GLY A 57 -0.57 -12.91 -9.36
C GLY A 57 -0.41 -11.50 -8.81
N ILE A 58 -1.39 -10.61 -9.07
CA ILE A 58 -1.41 -9.25 -8.52
C ILE A 58 -1.51 -9.28 -6.98
N TYR A 59 -2.36 -10.13 -6.40
CA TYR A 59 -2.45 -10.27 -4.95
C TYR A 59 -1.14 -10.77 -4.34
N GLN A 60 -0.43 -11.67 -4.99
CA GLN A 60 0.88 -12.13 -4.52
C GLN A 60 1.92 -10.98 -4.51
N ILE A 61 1.92 -10.15 -5.55
CA ILE A 61 2.77 -8.95 -5.61
C ILE A 61 2.43 -7.98 -4.46
N ILE A 62 1.13 -7.72 -4.21
CA ILE A 62 0.68 -6.84 -3.13
C ILE A 62 1.13 -7.37 -1.77
N LYS A 63 1.01 -8.69 -1.55
CA LYS A 63 1.49 -9.33 -0.32
C LYS A 63 3.00 -9.10 -0.13
N GLU A 64 3.81 -9.26 -1.16
CA GLU A 64 5.25 -9.03 -1.11
C GLU A 64 5.59 -7.57 -0.81
N ASP A 65 4.91 -6.64 -1.50
CA ASP A 65 5.06 -5.20 -1.29
C ASP A 65 4.75 -4.82 0.18
N ILE A 66 3.57 -5.20 0.69
CA ILE A 66 3.16 -4.93 2.09
C ILE A 66 4.12 -5.60 3.10
N THR A 67 4.58 -6.82 2.81
CA THR A 67 5.51 -7.53 3.72
C THR A 67 6.83 -6.77 3.83
N THR A 68 7.35 -6.25 2.72
CA THR A 68 8.58 -5.46 2.68
C THR A 68 8.40 -4.15 3.46
N ASP A 69 7.30 -3.43 3.21
CA ASP A 69 6.98 -2.19 3.93
C ASP A 69 6.90 -2.43 5.45
N ILE A 70 6.26 -3.52 5.89
CA ILE A 70 6.14 -3.87 7.31
C ILE A 70 7.50 -4.09 7.97
N VAL A 71 8.46 -4.73 7.27
CA VAL A 71 9.80 -4.94 7.82
C VAL A 71 10.49 -3.61 8.08
N GLU A 72 10.49 -2.71 7.08
CA GLU A 72 11.13 -1.40 7.24
C GLU A 72 10.45 -0.53 8.31
N ILE A 73 9.13 -0.60 8.40
CA ILE A 73 8.32 0.08 9.42
C ILE A 73 8.66 -0.45 10.82
N ASN A 74 8.81 -1.76 10.97
CA ASN A 74 9.17 -2.36 12.26
C ASN A 74 10.53 -1.87 12.75
N ASP A 75 11.54 -1.83 11.88
CA ASP A 75 12.87 -1.36 12.25
C ASP A 75 12.84 0.09 12.77
N PHE A 76 12.03 0.94 12.15
CA PHE A 76 11.87 2.32 12.58
C PHE A 76 11.05 2.48 13.86
N ILE A 77 9.94 1.75 14.00
CA ILE A 77 9.15 1.77 15.25
C ILE A 77 10.04 1.30 16.41
N ASP A 78 10.84 0.26 16.19
CA ASP A 78 11.79 -0.24 17.18
C ASP A 78 12.83 0.80 17.58
N GLU A 79 13.44 1.51 16.60
CA GLU A 79 14.35 2.62 16.88
C GLU A 79 13.65 3.74 17.66
N PHE A 80 12.42 4.08 17.27
CA PHE A 80 11.66 5.12 17.93
C PHE A 80 11.36 4.78 19.38
N GLU A 81 10.80 3.60 19.65
CA GLU A 81 10.41 3.17 21.00
C GLU A 81 11.62 2.94 21.91
N LYS A 82 12.74 2.42 21.38
CA LYS A 82 13.93 2.10 22.19
C LYS A 82 14.85 3.29 22.44
N SER A 83 14.86 4.29 21.55
CA SER A 83 15.85 5.38 21.60
C SER A 83 15.20 6.76 21.56
N ARG A 84 14.47 7.07 20.47
CA ARG A 84 13.96 8.43 20.21
C ARG A 84 12.97 8.89 21.27
N LYS A 85 11.99 8.05 21.59
CA LYS A 85 10.91 8.34 22.54
C LYS A 85 11.45 8.55 23.95
N PRO A 86 12.29 7.65 24.52
CA PRO A 86 12.97 7.92 25.79
C PRO A 86 13.76 9.22 25.80
N ALA A 87 14.46 9.58 24.71
CA ALA A 87 15.20 10.84 24.61
C ALA A 87 14.25 12.05 24.70
N PHE A 88 13.18 12.08 23.92
CA PHE A 88 12.16 13.14 23.99
C PHE A 88 11.56 13.27 25.40
N GLU A 89 11.09 12.16 25.98
CA GLU A 89 10.46 12.17 27.29
C GLU A 89 11.42 12.63 28.40
N THR A 90 12.70 12.23 28.32
CA THR A 90 13.71 12.60 29.31
C THR A 90 14.08 14.07 29.23
N VAL A 91 14.32 14.58 28.01
CA VAL A 91 14.63 16.01 27.79
C VAL A 91 13.45 16.90 28.21
N LEU A 92 12.20 16.49 27.93
CA LEU A 92 11.01 17.27 28.23
C LEU A 92 10.61 17.24 29.72
N LYS A 93 10.90 16.16 30.45
CA LYS A 93 10.69 16.10 31.92
C LYS A 93 11.47 17.18 32.66
N GLY A 94 12.58 17.66 32.09
CA GLY A 94 13.46 18.65 32.71
C GLY A 94 14.35 18.06 33.80
N ASN A 95 15.19 18.91 34.40
CA ASN A 95 16.18 18.57 35.44
C ASN A 95 17.45 17.86 34.96
N LEU A 96 17.79 17.95 33.68
CA LEU A 96 19.07 17.46 33.17
C LEU A 96 20.18 18.46 33.41
N SER A 97 21.35 17.97 33.82
CA SER A 97 22.61 18.70 33.86
C SER A 97 23.39 18.50 32.56
N LYS A 98 24.43 19.33 32.33
CA LYS A 98 25.35 19.10 31.21
C LYS A 98 26.01 17.71 31.28
N GLU A 99 26.30 17.22 32.49
CA GLU A 99 26.92 15.90 32.71
C GLU A 99 26.00 14.76 32.26
N ASP A 100 24.68 14.92 32.42
CA ASP A 100 23.71 13.90 31.97
C ASP A 100 23.73 13.76 30.45
N PHE A 101 23.76 14.88 29.71
CA PHE A 101 23.89 14.86 28.25
C PHE A 101 25.24 14.29 27.78
N GLN A 102 26.31 14.46 28.56
CA GLN A 102 27.62 13.87 28.25
C GLN A 102 27.64 12.35 28.44
N LYS A 103 26.95 11.85 29.48
CA LYS A 103 26.78 10.40 29.73
C LYS A 103 25.81 9.75 28.74
N HIS A 104 24.83 10.52 28.27
CA HIS A 104 23.75 10.08 27.39
C HIS A 104 23.66 10.95 26.13
N PRO A 105 24.64 10.85 25.20
CA PRO A 105 24.64 11.64 23.97
C PRO A 105 23.41 11.39 23.09
N GLU A 106 22.72 10.26 23.24
CA GLU A 106 21.46 9.94 22.59
C GLU A 106 20.33 10.93 22.90
N TYR A 107 20.41 11.69 24.00
CA TYR A 107 19.42 12.73 24.32
C TYR A 107 19.42 13.86 23.30
N LEU A 108 20.54 14.12 22.63
CA LEU A 108 20.60 15.11 21.55
C LEU A 108 19.90 14.65 20.28
N SER A 109 19.47 13.39 20.21
CA SER A 109 18.66 12.92 19.10
C SER A 109 17.37 13.74 18.96
N VAL A 110 16.84 14.38 20.00
CA VAL A 110 15.67 15.29 19.87
C VAL A 110 15.82 16.38 18.79
N LEU A 111 17.05 16.70 18.37
CA LEU A 111 17.36 17.64 17.28
C LEU A 111 17.48 16.98 15.90
N ASN A 112 17.63 15.65 15.84
CA ASN A 112 17.74 14.91 14.60
C ASN A 112 16.39 14.82 13.89
N GLY A 113 16.44 14.69 12.57
CA GLY A 113 15.28 14.46 11.72
C GLY A 113 14.65 13.08 11.92
N PHE A 114 13.89 12.68 10.91
CA PHE A 114 13.15 11.42 10.86
C PHE A 114 13.58 10.63 9.62
N LYS A 115 13.27 9.33 9.60
CA LYS A 115 13.50 8.47 8.45
C LYS A 115 12.38 8.67 7.43
N ASP A 116 12.74 8.90 6.17
CA ASP A 116 11.78 8.93 5.07
C ASP A 116 11.27 7.51 4.76
N PHE A 117 9.97 7.39 4.51
CA PHE A 117 9.32 6.13 4.13
C PHE A 117 8.55 6.29 2.83
N ALA A 118 8.73 5.32 1.92
CA ALA A 118 7.96 5.23 0.69
C ALA A 118 7.26 3.87 0.63
N ILE A 119 5.93 3.88 0.75
CA ILE A 119 5.11 2.67 0.67
C ILE A 119 5.15 2.10 -0.75
N ASN A 120 5.41 0.80 -0.87
CA ASN A 120 5.43 0.08 -2.14
C ASN A 120 4.01 -0.01 -2.74
N GLN A 121 3.87 0.48 -3.98
CA GLN A 121 2.58 0.62 -4.67
C GLN A 121 2.50 -0.18 -5.99
N ARG A 122 3.50 -0.99 -6.31
CA ARG A 122 3.57 -1.74 -7.58
C ARG A 122 2.34 -2.62 -7.77
N GLY A 123 2.02 -3.46 -6.79
CA GLY A 123 0.85 -4.33 -6.83
C GLY A 123 -0.47 -3.57 -6.83
N PHE A 124 -0.53 -2.46 -6.09
CA PHE A 124 -1.71 -1.60 -6.01
C PHE A 124 -2.03 -0.94 -7.36
N GLU A 125 -1.02 -0.41 -8.06
CA GLU A 125 -1.21 0.20 -9.38
C GLU A 125 -1.62 -0.84 -10.44
N LEU A 126 -1.06 -2.06 -10.38
CA LEU A 126 -1.51 -3.17 -11.22
C LEU A 126 -2.97 -3.53 -10.95
N LEU A 127 -3.37 -3.59 -9.68
CA LEU A 127 -4.75 -3.88 -9.27
C LEU A 127 -5.72 -2.81 -9.78
N LYS A 128 -5.35 -1.54 -9.65
CA LYS A 128 -6.16 -0.40 -10.11
C LYS A 128 -6.42 -0.49 -11.62
N ASN A 129 -5.39 -0.76 -12.41
CA ASN A 129 -5.51 -0.95 -13.86
C ASN A 129 -6.42 -2.13 -14.22
N GLN A 130 -6.30 -3.25 -13.52
CA GLN A 130 -7.13 -4.44 -13.77
C GLN A 130 -8.59 -4.26 -13.31
N SER A 131 -8.81 -3.51 -12.22
CA SER A 131 -10.14 -3.31 -11.62
C SER A 131 -11.08 -2.47 -12.47
N ASN A 132 -10.54 -1.58 -13.32
CA ASN A 132 -11.31 -0.81 -14.30
C ASN A 132 -11.97 -1.70 -15.38
N GLU A 133 -11.46 -2.92 -15.59
CA GLU A 133 -11.96 -3.87 -16.59
C GLU A 133 -13.00 -4.86 -16.03
N MET A 134 -13.16 -4.97 -14.70
CA MET A 134 -14.07 -5.93 -14.06
C MET A 134 -15.32 -5.22 -13.52
N SER A 135 -16.50 -5.61 -13.98
CA SER A 135 -17.78 -5.07 -13.46
C SER A 135 -17.86 -5.22 -11.94
N ILE A 136 -17.84 -4.07 -11.26
CA ILE A 136 -17.91 -3.89 -9.82
C ILE A 136 -19.30 -4.33 -9.34
N GLY A 137 -19.38 -5.52 -8.74
CA GLY A 137 -20.65 -6.08 -8.26
C GLY A 137 -20.67 -6.53 -6.80
N LYS A 138 -19.53 -6.75 -6.14
CA LYS A 138 -19.48 -7.19 -4.73
C LYS A 138 -18.21 -6.69 -4.05
N GLN A 139 -18.31 -6.37 -2.75
CA GLN A 139 -17.17 -6.18 -1.85
C GLN A 139 -16.26 -7.41 -1.92
N ASN A 140 -15.22 -7.34 -2.75
CA ASN A 140 -14.21 -8.38 -2.90
C ASN A 140 -12.88 -7.88 -2.31
N LEU A 141 -11.91 -8.78 -2.20
CA LEU A 141 -10.59 -8.45 -1.66
C LEU A 141 -9.94 -7.25 -2.38
N ALA A 142 -10.12 -7.13 -3.69
CA ALA A 142 -9.64 -5.98 -4.46
C ALA A 142 -10.20 -4.65 -3.94
N SER A 143 -11.50 -4.58 -3.62
CA SER A 143 -12.09 -3.37 -3.02
C SER A 143 -11.49 -3.05 -1.64
N LYS A 144 -11.23 -4.07 -0.81
CA LYS A 144 -10.59 -3.88 0.50
C LYS A 144 -9.15 -3.37 0.38
N ILE A 145 -8.38 -3.95 -0.54
CA ILE A 145 -7.03 -3.50 -0.84
C ILE A 145 -7.03 -2.06 -1.33
N ASN A 146 -7.95 -1.68 -2.21
CA ASN A 146 -8.07 -0.31 -2.67
C ASN A 146 -8.36 0.67 -1.53
N LEU A 147 -9.28 0.33 -0.63
CA LEU A 147 -9.56 1.15 0.55
C LEU A 147 -8.37 1.24 1.51
N PHE A 148 -7.66 0.13 1.70
CA PHE A 148 -6.43 0.08 2.50
C PHE A 148 -5.38 1.06 1.98
N TYR A 149 -4.99 0.96 0.70
CA TYR A 149 -3.98 1.85 0.13
C TYR A 149 -4.44 3.30 0.07
N ASN A 150 -5.67 3.57 -0.38
CA ASN A 150 -6.18 4.94 -0.47
C ASN A 150 -6.17 5.65 0.88
N LYS A 151 -6.56 4.96 1.96
CA LYS A 151 -6.52 5.53 3.30
C LYS A 151 -5.07 5.79 3.72
N HIS A 152 -4.24 4.75 3.75
CA HIS A 152 -2.93 4.85 4.38
C HIS A 152 -1.93 5.71 3.60
N LEU A 153 -2.00 5.74 2.27
CA LEU A 153 -1.16 6.62 1.47
C LEU A 153 -1.47 8.10 1.76
N ILE A 154 -2.73 8.45 2.03
CA ILE A 154 -3.12 9.80 2.40
C ILE A 154 -2.60 10.14 3.80
N GLU A 155 -2.90 9.32 4.80
CA GLU A 155 -2.56 9.61 6.21
C GLU A 155 -1.03 9.63 6.43
N ILE A 156 -0.29 8.69 5.84
CA ILE A 156 1.17 8.67 5.92
C ILE A 156 1.77 9.89 5.23
N ASN A 157 1.25 10.28 4.06
CA ASN A 157 1.75 11.46 3.37
C ASN A 157 1.48 12.75 4.18
N ILE A 158 0.29 12.90 4.76
CA ILE A 158 -0.04 14.05 5.61
C ILE A 158 0.90 14.11 6.81
N SER A 159 1.01 13.02 7.56
CA SER A 159 1.87 12.97 8.75
C SER A 159 3.36 13.18 8.42
N THR A 160 3.84 12.69 7.27
CA THR A 160 5.19 12.97 6.75
C THR A 160 5.40 14.47 6.47
N LEU A 161 4.41 15.14 5.88
CA LEU A 161 4.50 16.58 5.62
C LEU A 161 4.47 17.40 6.91
N GLU A 162 3.70 16.98 7.92
CA GLU A 162 3.62 17.65 9.22
C GLU A 162 4.94 17.53 9.99
N ILE A 163 5.50 16.32 10.12
CA ILE A 163 6.79 16.12 10.79
C ILE A 163 7.93 16.82 10.04
N MET A 164 7.92 16.81 8.71
CA MET A 164 8.90 17.54 7.89
C MET A 164 8.83 19.05 8.11
N ARG A 165 7.61 19.60 8.15
CA ARG A 165 7.40 21.03 8.38
C ARG A 165 7.96 21.46 9.73
N GLU A 166 7.67 20.73 10.80
CA GLU A 166 8.16 21.05 12.14
C GLU A 166 9.69 20.89 12.22
N PHE A 167 10.24 19.84 11.60
CA PHE A 167 11.69 19.65 11.54
C PHE A 167 12.40 20.83 10.83
N VAL A 168 11.91 21.23 9.65
CA VAL A 168 12.47 22.35 8.88
C VAL A 168 12.31 23.67 9.63
N TYR A 169 11.17 23.88 10.29
CA TYR A 169 10.94 25.05 11.13
C TYR A 169 11.98 25.11 12.26
N ASN A 170 12.15 24.04 13.02
CA ASN A 170 13.15 23.97 14.09
C ASN A 170 14.57 24.21 13.57
N MET A 171 14.93 23.59 12.44
CA MET A 171 16.23 23.79 11.80
C MET A 171 16.49 25.26 11.42
N ASN A 172 15.45 25.97 10.95
CA ASN A 172 15.54 27.39 10.62
C ASN A 172 15.70 28.29 11.85
N GLU A 173 15.19 27.86 13.00
CA GLU A 173 15.39 28.55 14.27
C GLU A 173 16.80 28.26 14.82
N HIS A 174 17.25 27.01 14.78
CA HIS A 174 18.56 26.59 15.29
C HIS A 174 19.73 27.21 14.52
N LYS A 175 19.62 27.34 13.19
CA LYS A 175 20.70 27.92 12.36
C LYS A 175 21.01 29.39 12.61
N GLN A 176 20.19 30.07 13.43
CA GLN A 176 20.43 31.45 13.85
C GLN A 176 21.46 31.55 15.00
N PHE A 177 21.85 30.42 15.61
CA PHE A 177 22.73 30.39 16.76
C PHE A 177 24.16 29.96 16.40
N PRO A 178 25.21 30.54 17.03
CA PRO A 178 26.61 30.24 16.70
C PRO A 178 27.01 28.77 16.86
N TRP A 179 26.38 28.04 17.78
CA TRP A 179 26.70 26.63 18.05
C TRP A 179 26.34 25.71 16.88
N PHE A 180 25.42 26.13 16.01
CA PHE A 180 24.81 25.25 15.01
C PHE A 180 25.81 24.72 13.98
N SER A 181 26.70 25.57 13.45
CA SER A 181 27.71 25.14 12.49
C SER A 181 28.73 24.18 13.11
N SER A 182 29.17 24.45 14.34
CA SER A 182 30.07 23.56 15.09
C SER A 182 29.42 22.21 15.40
N PHE A 183 28.16 22.20 15.79
CA PHE A 183 27.40 20.97 16.01
C PHE A 183 27.32 20.12 14.74
N LEU A 184 27.01 20.73 13.60
CA LEU A 184 26.89 20.00 12.33
C LEU A 184 28.22 19.51 11.76
N LEU A 185 29.26 20.35 11.77
CA LEU A 185 30.52 20.06 11.08
C LEU A 185 31.54 19.35 11.98
N HIS A 186 31.49 19.60 13.28
CA HIS A 186 32.52 19.16 14.23
C HIS A 186 31.94 18.28 15.36
N LYS A 187 30.61 18.06 15.37
CA LYS A 187 29.90 17.30 16.41
C LYS A 187 30.10 17.87 17.81
N GLU A 188 30.38 19.18 17.91
CA GLU A 188 30.48 19.87 19.19
C GLU A 188 29.08 20.04 19.79
N THR A 189 28.87 19.51 21.00
CA THR A 189 27.54 19.41 21.61
C THR A 189 27.26 20.46 22.68
N GLU A 190 28.30 21.11 23.23
CA GLU A 190 28.15 22.00 24.40
C GLU A 190 27.16 23.14 24.14
N GLY A 191 27.28 23.84 23.01
CA GLY A 191 26.38 24.94 22.68
C GLY A 191 24.93 24.49 22.42
N ALA A 192 24.72 23.29 21.86
CA ALA A 192 23.40 22.71 21.66
C ALA A 192 22.75 22.30 23.00
N ILE A 193 23.54 21.70 23.90
CA ILE A 193 23.11 21.34 25.26
C ILE A 193 22.70 22.59 26.03
N ASP A 194 23.52 23.63 26.01
CA ASP A 194 23.23 24.91 26.68
C ASP A 194 21.97 25.58 26.12
N PHE A 195 21.78 25.49 24.81
CA PHE A 195 20.60 25.99 24.13
C PHE A 195 19.34 25.25 24.59
N ILE A 196 19.33 23.91 24.58
CA ILE A 196 18.18 23.10 25.03
C ILE A 196 17.86 23.36 26.51
N MET A 197 18.89 23.40 27.37
CA MET A 197 18.71 23.51 28.81
C MET A 197 18.16 24.89 29.24
N ASN A 198 18.65 25.96 28.61
CA ASN A 198 18.38 27.33 29.05
C ASN A 198 17.34 28.06 28.20
N ASN A 199 16.82 27.45 27.13
CA ASN A 199 15.80 28.07 26.28
C ASN A 199 14.41 27.43 26.48
N PRO A 200 13.46 28.10 27.17
CA PRO A 200 12.12 27.56 27.35
C PRO A 200 11.34 27.43 26.03
N LEU A 201 11.61 28.27 25.03
CA LEU A 201 10.99 28.14 23.71
C LEU A 201 11.47 26.89 22.99
N GLU A 202 12.72 26.48 23.20
CA GLU A 202 13.24 25.25 22.63
C GLU A 202 12.53 24.01 23.19
N LYS A 203 12.25 23.98 24.50
CA LYS A 203 11.45 22.91 25.09
C LYS A 203 10.06 22.79 24.47
N ASN A 204 9.43 23.92 24.16
CA ASN A 204 8.13 23.93 23.47
C ASN A 204 8.25 23.40 22.03
N ARG A 205 9.32 23.77 21.29
CA ARG A 205 9.58 23.25 19.95
C ARG A 205 9.83 21.74 19.94
N ILE A 206 10.63 21.24 20.90
CA ILE A 206 10.87 19.81 21.08
C ILE A 206 9.56 19.08 21.41
N ALA A 207 8.70 19.65 22.26
CA ALA A 207 7.40 19.06 22.60
C ALA A 207 6.47 18.97 21.38
N THR A 208 6.38 20.02 20.57
CA THR A 208 5.59 20.01 19.33
C THR A 208 6.16 19.02 18.33
N TYR A 209 7.48 18.98 18.16
CA TYR A 209 8.14 18.04 17.26
C TYR A 209 7.89 16.59 17.71
N TYR A 210 7.97 16.31 19.02
CA TYR A 210 7.66 15.00 19.57
C TYR A 210 6.21 14.58 19.31
N LEU A 211 5.25 15.50 19.47
CA LEU A 211 3.84 15.23 19.19
C LEU A 211 3.61 14.80 17.74
N VAL A 212 4.13 15.55 16.76
CA VAL A 212 3.98 15.19 15.34
C VAL A 212 4.75 13.91 14.99
N TYR A 213 5.88 13.65 15.66
CA TYR A 213 6.60 12.39 15.53
C TYR A 213 5.75 11.20 16.00
N GLN A 214 5.06 11.33 17.12
CA GLN A 214 4.14 10.30 17.62
C GLN A 214 2.98 10.04 16.65
N ILE A 215 2.40 11.10 16.07
CA ILE A 215 1.35 10.97 15.05
C ILE A 215 1.89 10.17 13.85
N TYR A 216 3.06 10.52 13.35
CA TYR A 216 3.71 9.81 12.26
C TYR A 216 3.94 8.32 12.55
N VAL A 217 4.47 8.00 13.73
CA VAL A 217 4.67 6.60 14.17
C VAL A 217 3.35 5.84 14.27
N ASN A 218 2.29 6.48 14.74
CA ASN A 218 0.97 5.85 14.85
C ASN A 218 0.38 5.50 13.48
N GLU A 219 0.54 6.36 12.46
CA GLU A 219 0.07 6.05 11.11
C GLU A 219 0.81 4.86 10.50
N LEU A 220 2.11 4.73 10.74
CA LEU A 220 2.89 3.56 10.32
C LEU A 220 2.45 2.28 11.06
N GLN A 221 2.13 2.38 12.36
CA GLN A 221 1.58 1.25 13.14
C GLN A 221 0.22 0.80 12.60
N GLU A 222 -0.66 1.74 12.24
CA GLU A 222 -1.96 1.44 11.64
C GLU A 222 -1.82 0.85 10.23
N PHE A 223 -0.88 1.32 9.41
CA PHE A 223 -0.58 0.67 8.13
C PHE A 223 -0.15 -0.78 8.34
N LYS A 224 0.81 -1.04 9.24
CA LYS A 224 1.28 -2.38 9.54
C LYS A 224 0.13 -3.31 9.94
N LYS A 225 -0.64 -2.93 10.95
CA LYS A 225 -1.76 -3.73 11.48
C LYS A 225 -2.79 -4.07 10.41
N ASN A 226 -3.16 -3.10 9.59
CA ASN A 226 -4.14 -3.30 8.53
C ASN A 226 -3.53 -4.10 7.36
N GLY A 227 -2.25 -3.92 7.06
CA GLY A 227 -1.51 -4.66 6.04
C GLY A 227 -1.39 -6.14 6.38
N GLU A 228 -1.11 -6.49 7.64
CA GLU A 228 -1.13 -7.87 8.12
C GLU A 228 -2.50 -8.55 7.92
N THR A 229 -3.59 -7.78 8.05
CA THR A 229 -4.95 -8.27 7.78
C THR A 229 -5.14 -8.57 6.29
N ILE A 230 -4.69 -7.68 5.40
CA ILE A 230 -4.71 -7.91 3.94
C ILE A 230 -3.90 -9.15 3.57
N ILE A 231 -2.70 -9.32 4.13
CA ILE A 231 -1.85 -10.50 3.89
C ILE A 231 -2.57 -11.79 4.30
N LYS A 232 -3.23 -11.81 5.47
CA LYS A 232 -4.02 -12.97 5.93
C LYS A 232 -5.15 -13.30 4.98
N GLU A 233 -5.88 -12.30 4.49
CA GLU A 233 -6.96 -12.51 3.52
C GLU A 233 -6.42 -13.06 2.18
N ILE A 234 -5.30 -12.55 1.66
CA ILE A 234 -4.66 -13.06 0.45
C ILE A 234 -4.28 -14.54 0.61
N ASN A 235 -3.70 -14.91 1.75
CA ASN A 235 -3.31 -16.30 2.02
C ASN A 235 -4.51 -17.26 2.12
N SER A 236 -5.71 -16.76 2.44
CA SER A 236 -6.92 -17.58 2.57
C SER A 236 -7.61 -17.95 1.25
N ILE A 237 -7.08 -17.47 0.11
CA ILE A 237 -7.65 -17.74 -1.22
C ILE A 237 -7.29 -19.15 -1.73
N HIS A 238 -6.40 -19.86 -1.04
CA HIS A 238 -5.99 -21.23 -1.32
C HIS A 238 -6.73 -22.24 -0.43
#